data_AF-A0A962RAW3-F1
#
_entry.id   AF-A0A962RAW3-F1
#
_cell.length_a   1.000
_cell.length_b   1.000
_cell.length_c   1.000
_cell.angle_alpha   90.00
_cell.angle_beta   90.00
_cell.angle_gamma   90.00
#
_symmetry.space_group_name_H-M   'P 1'
#
loop_
_entity.id
_entity.type
_entity.pdbx_description
1 polymer ?
#
loop_
_entity_poly.entity_id
_entity_poly.type
_entity_poly.pdbx_seq_one_letter_code
_entity_poly.pdbx_strand_id
1 'polypeptide(L)' 'VLIWTRELNPPLLLGAIAITLYFVIGSRLEERKLICYHGDAYRDYRARVPGLIPRPWRWLSAAEAEQLVSDNKPR' A
#
# COMPACT_ATOMS: atom_id res chain seq x y z
N VAL A 1 -19.01 14.52 -1.47
CA VAL A 1 -18.35 15.23 -2.60
C VAL A 1 -17.15 14.41 -3.07
N LEU A 2 -17.21 13.83 -4.28
CA LEU A 2 -16.11 13.05 -4.86
C LEU A 2 -15.11 14.00 -5.55
N ILE A 3 -13.81 13.85 -5.28
CA ILE A 3 -12.76 14.75 -5.80
C ILE A 3 -12.46 14.48 -7.28
N TRP A 4 -12.43 13.22 -7.68
CA TRP A 4 -11.98 12.80 -9.02
C TRP A 4 -13.09 12.66 -10.07
N THR A 5 -14.37 12.75 -9.70
CA THR A 5 -15.51 12.49 -10.61
C THR A 5 -16.28 13.75 -11.00
N ARG A 6 -15.77 14.93 -10.64
CA ARG A 6 -16.39 16.23 -10.99
C ARG A 6 -15.71 16.81 -12.22
N GLU A 7 -16.35 17.79 -12.85
CA GLU A 7 -15.68 18.61 -13.86
C GLU A 7 -14.46 19.31 -13.27
N LEU A 8 -13.29 19.08 -13.87
CA LEU A 8 -12.02 19.61 -13.40
C LEU A 8 -11.67 20.88 -14.17
N ASN A 9 -12.04 22.03 -13.61
CA ASN A 9 -11.42 23.29 -14.01
C ASN A 9 -9.96 23.34 -13.51
N PRO A 10 -9.11 24.26 -14.00
CA PRO A 10 -7.68 24.23 -13.69
C PRO A 10 -7.33 24.19 -12.19
N PRO A 11 -7.99 24.96 -11.29
CA PRO A 11 -7.74 24.85 -9.85
C PRO A 11 -8.10 23.48 -9.25
N LEU A 12 -9.22 22.88 -9.69
CA LEU A 12 -9.65 21.55 -9.23
C LEU A 12 -8.73 20.44 -9.75
N LEU A 13 -8.23 20.57 -10.99
CA LEU A 13 -7.24 19.65 -11.54
C LEU A 13 -5.96 19.64 -10.70
N LEU A 14 -5.44 20.82 -10.35
CA LEU A 14 -4.28 20.94 -9.46
C LEU A 14 -4.54 20.29 -8.10
N GLY A 15 -5.71 20.53 -7.50
CA GLY A 15 -6.11 19.89 -6.25
C GLY A 15 -6.17 18.37 -6.36
N ALA A 16 -6.76 17.83 -7.42
CA ALA A 16 -6.84 16.40 -7.67
C ALA A 16 -5.45 15.76 -7.83
N ILE A 17 -4.53 16.44 -8.52
CA ILE A 17 -3.13 16.01 -8.65
C ILE A 17 -2.44 16.04 -7.28
N ALA A 18 -2.57 17.12 -6.52
CA ALA A 18 -1.96 17.26 -5.20
C ALA A 18 -2.44 16.16 -4.24
N ILE A 19 -3.74 15.87 -4.24
CA ILE A 19 -4.34 14.81 -3.41
C ILE A 19 -3.87 13.42 -3.88
N THR A 20 -3.79 13.20 -5.19
CA THR A 20 -3.27 11.94 -5.74
C THR A 20 -1.80 11.72 -5.32
N LEU A 21 -0.96 12.76 -5.44
CA LEU A 21 0.42 12.72 -4.98
C LEU A 21 0.53 12.48 -3.49
N TYR A 22 -0.33 13.12 -2.69
CA TYR A 22 -0.40 12.90 -1.24
C TYR A 22 -0.62 11.42 -0.90
N PHE A 23 -1.56 10.75 -1.55
CA PHE A 23 -1.79 9.30 -1.34
C PHE A 23 -0.60 8.44 -1.78
N VAL A 24 -0.01 8.73 -2.94
CA VAL A 24 1.15 7.98 -3.45
C VAL A 24 2.35 8.12 -2.52
N ILE A 25 2.65 9.34 -2.08
CA ILE A 25 3.77 9.62 -1.17
C ILE A 25 3.49 9.02 0.20
N GLY A 26 2.30 9.23 0.75
CA GLY A 26 1.88 8.70 2.04
C GLY A 26 2.00 7.18 2.10
N SER A 27 1.47 6.49 1.08
CA SER A 27 1.57 5.03 0.96
C SER A 27 3.04 4.55 0.92
N ARG A 28 3.92 5.24 0.17
CA ARG A 28 5.35 4.89 0.11
C ARG A 28 6.07 5.10 1.43
N LEU A 29 5.72 6.15 2.19
CA LEU A 29 6.32 6.42 3.49
C LEU A 29 5.87 5.40 4.54
N GLU A 30 4.59 5.03 4.54
CA GLU A 30 4.05 4.01 5.44
C GLU A 30 4.67 2.65 5.18
N GLU A 31 4.83 2.26 3.91
CA GLU A 31 5.49 1.00 3.55
C GLU A 31 6.95 0.94 4.01
N ARG A 32 7.68 2.06 3.96
CA ARG A 32 9.03 2.17 4.53
C ARG A 32 9.03 2.00 6.06
N LYS A 33 8.05 2.59 6.75
CA LYS A 33 7.90 2.39 8.20
C LYS A 33 7.62 0.93 8.53
N LEU A 34 6.75 0.27 7.78
CA LEU A 34 6.42 -1.14 7.98
C LEU A 34 7.63 -2.05 7.76
N ILE A 35 8.44 -1.80 6.73
CA ILE A 35 9.73 -2.50 6.55
C ILE A 35 10.65 -2.26 7.75
N CYS A 36 10.70 -1.04 8.30
CA CYS A 36 11.51 -0.73 9.48
C CYS A 36 11.03 -1.48 10.74
N TYR A 37 9.71 -1.62 10.95
CA TYR A 37 9.15 -2.26 12.14
C TYR A 37 9.14 -3.79 12.06
N HIS A 38 8.94 -4.35 10.87
CA HIS A 38 8.70 -5.78 10.67
C HIS A 38 9.80 -6.49 9.87
N GLY A 39 10.79 -5.76 9.37
CA GLY A 39 11.95 -6.32 8.69
C GLY A 39 11.58 -7.22 7.51
N ASP A 40 12.21 -8.38 7.45
CA ASP A 40 12.07 -9.32 6.34
C ASP A 40 10.68 -9.96 6.26
N ALA A 41 9.98 -10.16 7.39
CA ALA A 41 8.61 -10.65 7.42
C ALA A 41 7.66 -9.81 6.54
N TYR A 42 7.80 -8.49 6.63
CA TYR A 42 6.99 -7.58 5.82
C TYR A 42 7.47 -7.48 4.38
N ARG A 43 8.76 -7.70 4.10
CA ARG A 43 9.27 -7.75 2.72
C ARG A 43 8.67 -8.93 1.97
N ASP A 44 8.60 -10.09 2.62
CA ASP A 44 8.00 -11.29 2.05
C ASP A 44 6.49 -11.14 1.85
N TYR A 45 5.80 -10.53 2.82
CA TYR A 45 4.40 -10.14 2.69
C TYR A 45 4.16 -9.20 1.50
N ARG A 46 4.95 -8.11 1.38
CA ARG A 46 4.85 -7.10 0.33
C ARG A 46 5.08 -7.69 -1.07
N ALA A 47 5.89 -8.74 -1.20
CA ALA A 47 6.09 -9.44 -2.46
C ALA A 47 4.82 -10.15 -2.95
N ARG A 48 3.92 -10.55 -2.04
CA ARG A 48 2.69 -11.29 -2.35
C ARG A 48 1.45 -10.41 -2.43
N VAL A 49 1.37 -9.34 -1.62
CA VAL A 49 0.21 -8.44 -1.56
C VAL A 49 0.44 -7.14 -2.35
N PRO A 50 -0.53 -6.64 -3.12
CA PRO A 50 -0.43 -5.35 -3.79
C PRO A 50 -0.56 -4.19 -2.78
N GLY A 51 0.18 -3.11 -3.04
CA GLY A 51 0.09 -1.87 -2.26
C GLY A 51 -1.11 -1.01 -2.69
N LEU A 52 -0.88 0.28 -2.96
CA LEU A 52 -1.93 1.26 -3.25
C LEU A 52 -2.85 0.92 -4.44
N ILE A 53 -2.32 0.22 -5.46
CA ILE A 53 -3.09 -0.17 -6.64
C ILE A 53 -3.48 -1.65 -6.53
N PRO A 54 -4.78 -1.97 -6.48
CA PRO A 54 -5.23 -3.35 -6.36
C PRO A 54 -4.83 -4.15 -7.61
N ARG A 55 -4.22 -5.31 -7.40
CA ARG A 55 -3.92 -6.29 -8.46
C ARG A 55 -4.74 -7.54 -8.16
N PRO A 56 -5.84 -7.81 -8.87
CA PRO A 56 -6.81 -8.83 -8.48
C PRO A 56 -6.26 -10.25 -8.47
N TRP A 57 -5.09 -10.50 -9.07
CA TRP A 57 -4.37 -11.79 -9.05
C TRP A 57 -3.32 -11.92 -7.95
N ARG A 58 -3.12 -10.89 -7.12
CA ARG A 58 -2.18 -10.89 -6.00
C ARG A 58 -2.97 -10.82 -4.70
N TRP A 59 -3.16 -11.96 -4.07
CA TRP A 59 -3.75 -12.08 -2.76
C TRP A 59 -2.91 -13.07 -1.93
N LEU A 60 -3.02 -12.93 -0.62
CA LEU A 60 -2.40 -13.83 0.35
C LEU A 60 -3.53 -14.45 1.16
N SER A 61 -3.61 -15.77 1.20
CA SER A 61 -4.58 -16.47 2.05
C SER A 61 -4.20 -16.35 3.52
N ALA A 62 -5.17 -16.53 4.42
CA ALA A 62 -4.92 -16.49 5.86
C ALA A 62 -3.87 -17.54 6.29
N ALA A 63 -3.93 -18.75 5.72
CA ALA A 63 -2.97 -19.82 6.00
C ALA A 63 -1.54 -19.44 5.59
N GLU A 64 -1.37 -18.81 4.42
CA GLU A 64 -0.05 -18.34 3.99
C GLU A 64 0.46 -17.17 4.85
N ALA A 65 -0.44 -16.31 5.35
CA ALA A 65 -0.06 -15.23 6.25
C ALA A 65 0.41 -15.75 7.61
N GLU A 66 -0.28 -16.76 8.17
CA GLU A 66 0.14 -17.42 9.42
C GLU A 66 1.51 -18.11 9.27
N GLN A 67 1.74 -18.77 8.13
CA GLN A 67 3.04 -19.37 7.82
C GLN A 67 4.15 -18.31 7.77
N LEU A 68 3.94 -17.19 7.09
CA LEU A 68 4.93 -16.10 7.01
C LEU A 68 5.30 -15.54 8.41
N VAL A 69 4.31 -15.41 9.29
CA VAL A 69 4.56 -14.95 10.67
C VAL A 69 5.31 -16.00 11.49
N SER A 70 4.97 -17.29 11.31
CA SER A 70 5.66 -18.40 11.97
C SER A 70 7.13 -18.51 11.53
N ASP A 71 7.39 -18.41 10.23
CA ASP A 71 8.72 -18.57 9.64
C ASP A 71 9.69 -17.44 10.06
N ASN A 72 9.16 -16.24 10.30
CA ASN A 72 9.94 -15.06 10.69
C ASN A 72 10.01 -14.83 12.22
N LYS A 73 9.52 -15.78 13.03
CA LYS A 73 9.60 -15.67 14.49
C LYS A 73 11.06 -15.92 14.96
N PRO A 74 11.67 -15.01 15.76
CA PRO A 74 13.00 -15.25 16.29
C PRO A 74 12.98 -16.49 17.20
N ARG A 75 13.91 -17.42 16.96
CA ARG A 75 14.11 -18.66 17.74
C ARG A 75 14.61 -18.37 19.14
#